data_AF-A0A7X9CE48-F1
#
_entry.id   AF-A0A7X9CE48-F1
#
_cell.length_a   1.000
_cell.length_b   1.000
_cell.length_c   1.000
_cell.angle_alpha   90.00
_cell.angle_beta   90.00
_cell.angle_gamma   90.00
#
_symmetry.space_group_name_H-M   'P 1'
#
loop_
_entity.id
_entity.type
_entity.pdbx_description
1 polymer ?
#
loop_
_entity_poly.entity_id
_entity_poly.type
_entity_poly.pdbx_seq_one_letter_code
_entity_poly.pdbx_strand_id
1 'polypeptide(L)'
;EAIIPILYVAIFSTLIAFLIQTVAQKYTSSTHTAIILSLESVFGGVLSLIFLKEPFTIRFLIGCITIFLSIITTETKWSFLKRSNGNLSKL
;
A
#
# COMPACT_ATOMS: atom_id res chain seq x y z
N GLU A 1 -14.88 -32.31 -3.97
CA GLU A 1 -14.83 -31.57 -5.26
C GLU A 1 -14.55 -30.06 -5.16
N ALA A 2 -13.92 -29.52 -4.10
CA ALA A 2 -13.52 -28.10 -4.06
C ALA A 2 -12.06 -27.88 -3.60
N ILE A 3 -11.38 -28.94 -3.18
CA ILE A 3 -10.04 -28.87 -2.60
C ILE A 3 -8.99 -28.50 -3.65
N ILE A 4 -9.14 -29.03 -4.88
CA ILE A 4 -8.23 -28.78 -6.00
C ILE A 4 -8.19 -27.29 -6.42
N PRO A 5 -9.32 -26.59 -6.68
CA PRO A 5 -9.28 -25.18 -7.08
C PRO A 5 -8.80 -24.26 -5.95
N ILE A 6 -9.11 -24.57 -4.69
CA ILE A 6 -8.61 -23.82 -3.53
C ILE A 6 -7.09 -23.95 -3.43
N LEU A 7 -6.56 -25.16 -3.56
CA LEU A 7 -5.13 -25.39 -3.52
C LEU A 7 -4.41 -24.69 -4.69
N TYR A 8 -5.02 -24.68 -5.88
CA TYR A 8 -4.49 -23.98 -7.04
C TYR A 8 -4.44 -22.46 -6.83
N VAL A 9 -5.53 -21.81 -6.41
CA VAL A 9 -5.57 -20.36 -6.16
C VAL A 9 -4.66 -19.97 -4.99
N ALA A 10 -4.64 -20.75 -3.90
CA ALA A 10 -3.80 -20.45 -2.74
C ALA A 10 -2.31 -20.50 -3.11
N ILE A 11 -1.88 -21.51 -3.86
CA ILE A 11 -0.47 -21.64 -4.24
C ILE A 11 -0.10 -20.67 -5.36
N PHE A 12 -0.91 -20.62 -6.41
CA PHE A 12 -0.55 -19.87 -7.60
C PHE A 12 -0.83 -18.38 -7.48
N SER A 13 -1.97 -17.99 -6.91
CA SER A 13 -2.33 -16.58 -6.79
C SER A 13 -1.82 -15.96 -5.50
N THR A 14 -1.94 -16.64 -4.34
CA THR A 14 -1.57 -16.03 -3.05
C THR A 14 -0.08 -16.17 -2.78
N LEU A 15 0.47 -17.38 -2.76
CA LEU A 15 1.88 -17.64 -2.40
C LEU A 15 2.87 -16.88 -3.30
N ILE A 16 2.66 -16.91 -4.63
CA ILE A 16 3.51 -16.19 -5.59
C ILE A 16 3.35 -14.67 -5.48
N ALA A 17 2.13 -14.14 -5.39
CA ALA A 17 1.92 -12.70 -5.26
C ALA A 17 2.54 -12.16 -3.97
N PHE A 18 2.37 -12.86 -2.84
CA PHE A 18 2.99 -12.50 -1.57
C PHE A 18 4.52 -12.61 -1.62
N LEU A 19 5.08 -13.60 -2.33
CA LEU A 19 6.53 -13.69 -2.53
C LEU A 19 7.04 -12.45 -3.28
N ILE A 20 6.40 -12.10 -4.39
CA ILE A 20 6.77 -10.94 -5.20
C ILE A 20 6.63 -9.66 -4.37
N GLN A 21 5.54 -9.49 -3.62
CA GLN A 21 5.36 -8.34 -2.72
C GLN A 21 6.46 -8.27 -1.66
N THR A 22 6.81 -9.39 -1.05
CA THR A 22 7.87 -9.44 -0.02
C THR A 22 9.24 -9.10 -0.62
N VAL A 23 9.52 -9.60 -1.82
CA VAL A 23 10.76 -9.30 -2.55
C VAL A 23 10.79 -7.83 -2.95
N ALA A 24 9.72 -7.29 -3.53
CA ALA A 24 9.61 -5.88 -3.93
C ALA A 24 9.75 -4.92 -2.73
N GLN A 25 9.19 -5.30 -1.57
CA GLN A 25 9.36 -4.58 -0.30
C GLN A 25 10.83 -4.48 0.13
N LYS A 26 11.68 -5.46 -0.21
CA LYS A 26 13.12 -5.43 0.10
C LYS A 26 13.89 -4.44 -0.79
N TYR A 27 13.46 -4.25 -2.04
CA TYR A 27 14.13 -3.37 -3.00
C TYR A 27 13.67 -1.90 -2.93
N THR A 28 12.58 -1.63 -2.20
CA THR A 28 11.96 -0.30 -2.11
C THR A 28 11.92 0.17 -0.66
N SER A 29 12.06 1.48 -0.40
CA SER A 29 11.88 2.01 0.95
C SER A 29 10.50 1.66 1.49
N SER A 30 10.43 1.24 2.76
CA SER A 30 9.20 0.82 3.44
C SER A 30 8.03 1.80 3.23
N THR A 31 8.36 3.09 3.18
CA THR A 31 7.44 4.19 2.89
C THR A 31 6.79 4.10 1.49
N HIS A 32 7.59 3.99 0.43
CA HIS A 32 7.08 3.93 -0.94
C HIS A 32 6.29 2.64 -1.18
N THR A 33 6.68 1.52 -0.56
CA THR A 33 5.92 0.27 -0.70
C THR A 33 4.54 0.34 -0.05
N ALA A 34 4.43 0.94 1.15
CA ALA A 34 3.15 1.12 1.81
C ALA A 34 2.19 2.00 0.99
N ILE A 35 2.72 3.02 0.32
CA ILE A 35 1.96 3.88 -0.61
C ILE A 35 1.43 3.05 -1.77
N ILE A 36 2.27 2.25 -2.44
CA ILE A 36 1.85 1.41 -3.58
C ILE A 36 0.79 0.39 -3.17
N LEU A 37 0.96 -0.31 -2.03
CA LEU A 37 -0.01 -1.29 -1.54
C LEU A 37 -1.36 -0.63 -1.19
N SER A 38 -1.34 0.59 -0.66
CA SER A 38 -2.56 1.36 -0.38
C SER A 38 -3.27 1.77 -1.68
N LEU A 39 -2.51 2.19 -2.70
CA LEU A 39 -3.04 2.53 -4.02
C LEU A 39 -3.62 1.32 -4.76
N GLU A 40 -3.05 0.12 -4.59
CA GLU A 40 -3.60 -1.13 -5.16
C GLU A 40 -5.06 -1.34 -4.72
N SER A 41 -5.35 -1.12 -3.44
CA SER A 41 -6.72 -1.20 -2.91
C SER A 41 -7.64 -0.12 -3.48
N VAL A 42 -7.14 1.11 -3.68
CA VAL A 42 -7.90 2.20 -4.32
C VAL A 42 -8.24 1.84 -5.76
N PHE A 43 -7.27 1.39 -6.57
CA PHE A 43 -7.52 0.96 -7.94
C PHE A 43 -8.44 -0.25 -8.01
N GLY A 44 -8.30 -1.21 -7.10
CA GLY A 44 -9.24 -2.33 -6.96
C GLY A 44 -10.67 -1.85 -6.70
N GLY A 45 -10.84 -0.86 -5.81
CA GLY A 45 -12.12 -0.20 -5.57
C GLY A 45 -12.65 0.56 -6.78
N VAL A 46 -11.82 1.37 -7.46
CA VAL A 46 -12.21 2.10 -8.68
C VAL A 46 -12.64 1.11 -9.77
N LEU A 47 -11.85 0.08 -10.02
CA LEU A 47 -12.14 -0.96 -11.02
C LEU A 47 -13.42 -1.69 -10.66
N SER A 48 -13.64 -2.03 -9.39
CA SER A 48 -14.87 -2.64 -8.90
C SER A 48 -16.09 -1.76 -9.15
N LEU A 49 -15.99 -0.45 -8.93
CA LEU A 49 -17.08 0.50 -9.23
C LEU A 49 -17.37 0.59 -10.73
N ILE A 50 -16.33 0.61 -11.58
CA ILE A 50 -16.47 0.65 -13.05
C ILE A 50 -17.12 -0.64 -13.57
N PHE A 51 -16.67 -1.79 -13.08
CA PHE A 51 -17.13 -3.11 -13.56
C PHE A 51 -18.53 -3.46 -13.06
N LEU A 52 -18.83 -3.15 -11.78
CA LEU A 52 -20.08 -3.54 -11.13
C LEU A 52 -21.21 -2.50 -11.32
N LYS A 53 -20.89 -1.29 -11.81
CA LYS A 53 -21.84 -0.17 -12.02
C LYS A 53 -22.69 0.18 -10.77
N GLU A 54 -22.21 -0.15 -9.58
CA GLU A 54 -22.87 0.19 -8.32
C GLU A 54 -22.63 1.65 -7.92
N PRO A 55 -23.52 2.25 -7.11
CA PRO A 55 -23.47 3.66 -6.80
C PRO A 55 -22.17 4.01 -6.05
N PHE A 56 -21.47 5.00 -6.60
CA PHE A 56 -20.29 5.64 -6.03
C PHE A 56 -20.59 6.10 -4.60
N THR A 57 -20.29 5.26 -3.61
CA THR A 57 -20.71 5.49 -2.23
C THR A 57 -19.81 6.54 -1.59
N ILE A 58 -20.37 7.41 -0.76
CA ILE A 58 -19.66 8.49 -0.04
C ILE A 58 -18.45 7.94 0.75
N ARG A 59 -18.55 6.69 1.23
CA ARG A 59 -17.46 5.96 1.91
C ARG A 59 -16.22 5.77 1.02
N PHE A 60 -16.40 5.56 -0.28
CA PHE A 60 -15.29 5.44 -1.24
C PHE A 60 -14.57 6.79 -1.42
N LEU A 61 -15.32 7.89 -1.51
CA LEU A 61 -14.77 9.23 -1.60
C LEU A 61 -13.95 9.59 -0.35
N ILE A 62 -14.48 9.30 0.84
CA ILE A 62 -13.77 9.51 2.11
C ILE A 62 -12.47 8.69 2.13
N GLY A 63 -12.51 7.41 1.76
CA GLY A 63 -11.33 6.55 1.70
C GLY A 63 -10.25 7.09 0.75
N CYS A 64 -10.65 7.51 -0.46
CA CYS A 64 -9.75 8.15 -1.41
C CYS A 64 -9.07 9.40 -0.82
N ILE A 65 -9.83 10.29 -0.18
CA ILE A 65 -9.29 11.51 0.44
C ILE A 65 -8.30 11.15 1.56
N THR A 66 -8.64 10.17 2.42
CA THR A 66 -7.76 9.75 3.53
C THR A 66 -6.43 9.16 3.02
N ILE A 67 -6.47 8.34 1.97
CA ILE A 67 -5.25 7.76 1.38
C ILE A 67 -4.41 8.86 0.74
N PHE A 68 -5.03 9.79 0.00
CA PHE A 68 -4.33 10.94 -0.57
C PHE A 68 -3.65 11.79 0.50
N LEU A 69 -4.35 12.08 1.61
CA LEU A 69 -3.80 12.82 2.74
C LEU A 69 -2.60 12.08 3.36
N SER A 70 -2.73 10.77 3.57
CA SER A 70 -1.68 9.92 4.12
C SER A 70 -0.42 9.92 3.25
N ILE A 71 -0.59 9.81 1.93
CA ILE A 71 0.51 9.87 0.96
C ILE A 71 1.17 11.24 1.00
N ILE A 72 0.39 12.33 0.96
CA ILE A 72 0.93 13.70 1.01
C ILE A 72 1.73 13.90 2.31
N THR A 73 1.19 13.55 3.48
CA THR A 73 1.91 13.68 4.76
C THR A 73 3.20 12.87 4.77
N THR A 74 3.19 11.69 4.15
CA THR A 74 4.31 10.76 4.09
C THR A 74 5.41 11.22 3.12
N GLU A 75 5.02 11.62 1.91
CA GLU A 75 5.92 12.13 0.86
C GLU A 75 6.45 13.54 1.16
N THR A 76 5.68 14.35 1.88
CA THR A 76 6.12 15.69 2.34
C THR A 76 7.39 15.59 3.17
N LYS A 77 7.79 14.39 3.61
CA LYS A 77 9.01 14.12 4.36
C LYS A 77 9.13 15.13 5.48
N TRP A 78 8.87 14.65 6.69
CA TRP A 78 9.44 15.32 7.84
C TRP A 78 10.99 15.18 7.88
N SER A 79 11.66 15.44 6.76
CA SER A 79 13.08 15.78 6.63
C SER A 79 13.43 17.10 7.35
N PHE A 80 12.45 17.75 7.99
CA PHE A 80 12.68 18.85 8.94
C PHE A 80 12.79 18.42 10.43
N LEU A 81 12.54 17.15 10.80
CA LEU A 81 12.74 16.64 12.19
C LEU A 81 13.86 15.62 12.30
N LYS A 82 14.81 15.58 11.37
CA LYS A 82 16.13 15.07 11.77
C LYS A 82 16.81 16.16 12.60
N ARG A 83 16.32 16.32 13.84
CA ARG A 83 16.99 17.07 14.91
C ARG A 83 18.43 16.56 14.92
N SER A 84 19.35 17.44 14.53
CA SER A 84 20.77 17.31 14.81
C SER A 84 20.91 17.06 16.31
N ASN A 85 21.14 15.80 16.70
CA ASN A 85 21.54 15.47 18.05
C ASN A 85 23.00 15.90 18.15
N GLY A 86 23.19 17.13 18.62
CA GLY A 86 24.50 17.71 18.84
C GLY A 86 25.33 16.89 19.83
N ASN A 87 26.63 16.98 19.61
CA ASN A 87 27.72 16.75 20.56
C ASN A 87 28.13 15.30 20.84
N LEU A 88 29.05 14.80 20.00
CA LEU A 88 30.20 14.05 20.52
C LEU A 88 31.47 14.26 19.68
N SER A 89 31.96 15.51 19.71
CA SER A 89 33.33 15.85 19.34
C SER A 89 33.82 16.94 20.29
N LYS A 90 34.29 16.50 21.46
CA LYS A 90 35.30 17.12 22.34
C LYS A 90 35.14 16.56 23.76
N LEU A 91 35.95 15.56 24.07
CA LEU A 91 37.03 15.64 25.06
C LEU A 91 37.81 14.32 25.02
#